data_AF-A0A7X0DFW9-F1
#
_entry.id   AF-A0A7X0DFW9-F1
#
_cell.length_a   1.000
_cell.length_b   1.000
_cell.length_c   1.000
_cell.angle_alpha   90.00
_cell.angle_beta   90.00
_cell.angle_gamma   90.00
#
_symmetry.space_group_name_H-M   'P 1'
#
loop_
_entity.id
_entity.type
_entity.pdbx_description
1 polymer ?
#
loop_
_entity_poly.entity_id
_entity_poly.type
_entity_poly.pdbx_seq_one_letter_code
_entity_poly.pdbx_strand_id
1 'polypeptide(L)'
;MTFIVGVELERERADMLDAFRKGARADPNVQQCYYVTGEADFILIVVARDVDDFESFTRRLLFDNANIRRFTTNVVTARDKVGNAAPIQARTSQTQSALRRRHRRFAWLLKWPGSFPSDASRA
;
A
#
# COMPACT_ATOMS: atom_id res chain seq x y z
N MET A 1 -8.28 -18.72 14.15
CA MET A 1 -8.28 -17.48 14.98
C MET A 1 -7.81 -16.28 14.15
N THR A 2 -8.21 -15.05 14.52
CA THR A 2 -7.71 -13.83 13.86
C THR A 2 -6.90 -13.00 14.83
N PHE A 3 -5.80 -12.47 14.32
CA PHE A 3 -4.85 -11.63 15.03
C PHE A 3 -4.68 -10.33 14.26
N ILE A 4 -4.65 -9.22 14.98
CA ILE A 4 -4.28 -7.93 14.44
C ILE A 4 -2.85 -7.66 14.92
N VAL A 5 -1.92 -7.62 14.00
CA VAL A 5 -0.49 -7.46 14.32
C VAL A 5 -0.05 -6.09 13.87
N GLY A 6 0.37 -5.25 14.82
CA GLY A 6 1.10 -4.02 14.54
C GLY A 6 2.60 -4.31 14.48
N VAL A 7 3.27 -3.80 13.45
CA VAL A 7 4.71 -3.95 13.26
C VAL A 7 5.35 -2.57 13.17
N GLU A 8 6.36 -2.37 13.99
CA GLU A 8 7.24 -1.21 14.00
C GLU A 8 8.62 -1.63 13.48
N LEU A 9 9.14 -0.87 12.54
CA LEU A 9 10.46 -1.08 11.97
C LEU A 9 11.50 -0.17 12.65
N GLU A 10 12.72 -0.67 12.77
CA GLU A 10 13.85 0.11 13.30
C GLU A 10 14.28 1.19 12.29
N ARG A 11 14.21 0.87 11.00
CA ARG A 11 14.59 1.77 9.90
C ARG A 11 13.52 1.76 8.80
N GLU A 12 12.90 2.92 8.57
CA GLU A 12 11.92 3.14 7.50
C GLU A 12 12.56 3.43 6.13
N ARG A 13 13.64 2.73 5.77
CA ARG A 13 14.18 2.88 4.42
C ARG A 13 13.27 2.18 3.41
N ALA A 14 13.13 2.76 2.22
CA ALA A 14 12.23 2.26 1.17
C ALA A 14 12.52 0.80 0.76
N ASP A 15 13.79 0.40 0.73
CA ASP A 15 14.22 -0.98 0.47
C ASP A 15 13.69 -1.97 1.51
N MET A 16 13.70 -1.58 2.78
CA MET A 16 13.23 -2.40 3.90
C MET A 16 11.70 -2.48 3.97
N LEU A 17 11.01 -1.36 3.70
CA LEU A 17 9.55 -1.32 3.60
C LEU A 17 9.05 -2.25 2.49
N ASP A 18 9.71 -2.22 1.32
CA ASP A 18 9.35 -3.07 0.19
C ASP A 18 9.65 -4.55 0.45
N ALA A 19 10.76 -4.87 1.11
CA ALA A 19 11.09 -6.24 1.50
C ALA A 19 10.03 -6.82 2.46
N PHE A 20 9.68 -6.06 3.51
CA PHE A 20 8.65 -6.47 4.46
C PHE A 20 7.30 -6.66 3.77
N ARG A 21 6.88 -5.71 2.94
CA ARG A 21 5.62 -5.78 2.19
C ARG A 21 5.57 -7.01 1.28
N LYS A 22 6.69 -7.39 0.64
CA LYS A 22 6.77 -8.59 -0.18
C LYS A 22 6.63 -9.85 0.66
N GLY A 23 7.34 -9.94 1.79
CA GLY A 23 7.24 -11.08 2.72
C GLY A 23 5.82 -11.24 3.25
N ALA A 24 5.22 -10.16 3.76
CA ALA A 24 3.86 -10.17 4.27
C ALA A 24 2.80 -10.52 3.22
N ARG A 25 2.99 -10.16 1.94
CA ARG A 25 2.08 -10.54 0.85
C ARG A 25 2.24 -11.97 0.38
N ALA A 26 3.41 -12.56 0.58
CA ALA A 26 3.69 -13.93 0.17
C ALA A 26 3.15 -14.96 1.16
N ASP A 27 3.00 -14.60 2.44
CA ASP A 27 2.52 -15.52 3.47
C ASP A 27 0.99 -15.70 3.41
N PRO A 28 0.48 -16.95 3.30
CA PRO A 28 -0.95 -17.22 3.19
C PRO A 28 -1.75 -16.89 4.46
N ASN A 29 -1.09 -16.76 5.61
CA ASN A 29 -1.75 -16.42 6.87
C ASN A 29 -2.12 -14.92 6.91
N VAL A 30 -1.54 -14.08 6.06
CA VAL A 30 -1.83 -12.64 6.00
C VAL A 30 -3.02 -12.40 5.07
N GLN A 31 -4.16 -12.03 5.65
CA GLN A 31 -5.37 -11.70 4.90
C GLN A 31 -5.34 -10.25 4.39
N GLN A 32 -4.83 -9.32 5.20
CA GLN A 32 -4.75 -7.90 4.86
C GLN A 32 -3.45 -7.31 5.40
N CYS A 33 -2.87 -6.38 4.64
CA CYS A 33 -1.65 -5.68 5.02
C CYS A 33 -1.82 -4.19 4.71
N TYR A 34 -1.84 -3.37 5.74
CA TYR A 34 -1.98 -1.92 5.66
C TYR A 34 -0.67 -1.24 6.05
N TYR A 35 -0.24 -0.28 5.23
CA TYR A 35 0.75 0.69 5.64
C TYR A 35 0.00 1.85 6.28
N VAL A 36 0.35 2.19 7.51
CA VAL A 36 -0.37 3.19 8.30
C VAL A 36 0.61 4.21 8.86
N THR A 37 0.10 5.40 9.15
CA THR A 37 0.82 6.43 9.89
C THR A 37 0.30 6.43 11.33
N GLY A 38 1.11 6.01 12.30
CA GLY A 38 0.71 5.87 13.69
C GLY A 38 1.83 5.34 14.58
N GLU A 39 1.50 4.62 15.65
CA GLU A 39 2.51 3.96 16.49
C GLU A 39 3.22 2.80 15.78
N ALA A 40 2.51 2.12 14.87
CA ALA A 40 3.07 1.08 14.02
C ALA A 40 3.17 1.55 12.57
N ASP A 41 4.14 1.03 11.83
CA ASP A 41 4.32 1.29 10.39
C ASP A 41 3.38 0.41 9.55
N PHE A 42 3.15 -0.82 10.02
CA PHE A 42 2.28 -1.77 9.36
C PHE A 42 1.25 -2.36 10.31
N ILE A 43 0.05 -2.56 9.80
CA ILE A 43 -1.01 -3.33 10.45
C ILE A 43 -1.35 -4.52 9.55
N LEU A 44 -1.18 -5.72 10.10
CA LEU A 44 -1.49 -6.99 9.45
C LEU A 44 -2.74 -7.59 10.08
N ILE A 45 -3.66 -8.06 9.24
CA ILE A 45 -4.76 -8.93 9.67
C ILE A 45 -4.35 -10.36 9.32
N VAL A 46 -4.05 -11.13 10.35
CA VAL A 46 -3.53 -12.49 10.24
C VAL A 46 -4.61 -13.49 10.65
N VAL A 47 -4.76 -14.55 9.87
CA VAL A 47 -5.63 -15.68 10.18
C VAL A 47 -4.73 -16.92 10.32
N ALA A 48 -4.77 -17.54 11.49
CA ALA A 48 -4.07 -18.79 11.76
C ALA A 48 -5.06 -19.81 12.32
N ARG A 49 -4.74 -21.10 12.30
CA ARG A 49 -5.65 -22.12 12.86
C ARG A 49 -5.73 -22.02 14.38
N ASP A 50 -4.57 -21.93 15.02
CA ASP A 50 -4.36 -21.91 16.45
C ASP A 50 -3.22 -20.93 16.81
N VAL A 51 -2.84 -20.90 18.09
CA VAL A 51 -1.77 -20.02 18.58
C VAL A 51 -0.39 -20.52 18.12
N ASP A 52 -0.19 -21.83 17.97
CA ASP A 52 1.08 -22.42 17.55
C ASP A 52 1.41 -22.10 16.07
N ASP A 53 0.38 -22.11 15.22
CA ASP A 53 0.43 -21.69 13.83
C ASP A 53 0.70 -20.18 13.71
N PHE A 54 0.14 -19.38 14.63
CA PHE A 54 0.46 -17.95 14.72
C PHE A 54 1.91 -17.71 15.21
N GLU A 55 2.40 -18.47 16.17
CA GLU A 55 3.80 -18.38 16.61
C GLU A 55 4.75 -18.75 15.48
N SER A 56 4.42 -19.81 14.74
CA SER A 56 5.17 -20.24 13.56
C SER A 56 5.21 -19.15 12.48
N PHE A 57 4.08 -18.49 12.23
CA PHE A 57 4.02 -17.32 11.35
C PHE A 57 4.91 -16.17 11.84
N THR A 58 4.79 -15.82 13.12
CA THR A 58 5.54 -14.71 13.72
C THR A 58 7.05 -14.97 13.65
N ARG A 59 7.47 -16.20 13.91
CA ARG A 59 8.86 -16.63 13.74
C ARG A 59 9.33 -16.42 12.30
N ARG A 60 8.62 -16.93 11.29
CA ARG A 60 8.99 -16.72 9.87
C ARG A 60 9.09 -15.23 9.53
N LEU A 61 8.09 -14.44 9.93
CA LEU A 61 8.06 -13.01 9.69
C LEU A 61 9.26 -12.27 10.31
N LEU A 62 9.63 -12.63 11.55
CA LEU A 62 10.78 -12.07 12.27
C LEU A 62 12.12 -12.55 11.70
N PHE A 63 12.24 -13.84 11.36
CA PHE A 63 13.47 -14.41 10.78
C PHE A 63 13.82 -13.80 9.43
N ASP A 64 12.81 -13.56 8.59
CA ASP A 64 13.02 -12.94 7.28
C ASP A 64 13.26 -11.43 7.36
N ASN A 65 12.96 -10.79 8.50
CA ASN A 65 13.01 -9.33 8.66
C ASN A 65 13.67 -8.92 9.99
N ALA A 66 15.00 -8.94 10.00
CA ALA A 66 15.83 -8.44 11.12
C ALA A 66 15.66 -6.93 11.44
N ASN A 67 14.79 -6.22 10.70
CA ASN A 67 14.52 -4.79 10.88
C ASN A 67 13.27 -4.50 11.70
N ILE A 68 12.60 -5.53 12.23
CA ILE A 68 11.44 -5.35 13.10
C ILE A 68 11.96 -4.94 14.48
N ARG A 69 11.65 -3.71 14.89
CA ARG A 69 11.97 -3.19 16.23
C ARG A 69 11.03 -3.76 17.27
N ARG A 70 9.73 -3.73 16.95
CA ARG A 70 8.67 -4.13 17.85
C ARG A 70 7.49 -4.68 17.07
N PHE A 71 6.80 -5.65 17.63
CA PHE A 71 5.50 -6.08 17.16
C PHE A 71 4.51 -6.17 18.32
N THR A 72 3.27 -5.81 18.05
CA THR A 72 2.16 -5.86 19.01
C THR A 72 1.07 -6.75 18.43
N THR A 73 0.65 -7.76 19.18
CA THR A 73 -0.38 -8.71 18.73
C THR A 73 -1.65 -8.53 19.54
N ASN A 74 -2.75 -8.24 18.86
CA ASN A 74 -4.08 -8.17 19.44
C ASN A 74 -4.89 -9.37 18.96
N VAL A 75 -5.32 -10.22 19.89
CA VAL A 75 -6.15 -11.39 19.58
C VAL A 75 -7.61 -10.96 19.46
N VAL A 76 -8.26 -11.32 18.35
CA VAL A 76 -9.66 -10.96 18.12
C VAL A 76 -10.57 -11.96 18.83
N THR A 77 -11.18 -11.53 19.94
CA THR A 77 -12.09 -12.36 20.75
C THR A 77 -13.49 -12.44 20.16
N ALA A 78 -14.00 -11.35 19.57
CA ALA A 78 -15.31 -11.27 18.92
C ALA A 78 -15.24 -10.40 17.65
N ARG A 79 -16.14 -10.66 16.70
CA ARG A 79 -16.24 -9.90 15.45
C ARG A 79 -17.68 -9.45 15.24
N ASP A 80 -17.99 -8.21 15.60
CA ASP A 80 -19.35 -7.67 15.51
C ASP A 80 -19.70 -7.23 14.08
N LYS A 81 -18.72 -6.75 13.31
CA LYS A 81 -18.90 -6.30 11.93
C LYS A 81 -17.66 -6.61 11.10
N VAL A 82 -17.85 -7.37 10.03
CA VAL A 82 -16.79 -7.72 9.09
C VAL A 82 -17.32 -7.56 7.67
N GLY A 83 -16.55 -6.91 6.80
CA GLY A 83 -16.90 -6.76 5.39
C GLY A 83 -16.05 -5.70 4.73
N ASN A 84 -15.81 -5.87 3.43
CA ASN A 84 -15.03 -4.94 2.61
C ASN A 84 -15.94 -3.99 1.81
N ALA A 85 -17.25 -4.02 2.05
CA ALA A 85 -18.20 -3.16 1.37
C ALA A 85 -18.05 -1.72 1.87
N ALA A 86 -17.48 -0.86 1.03
CA ALA A 86 -17.38 0.57 1.31
C ALA A 86 -18.76 1.24 1.14
N PRO A 87 -19.31 1.90 2.15
CA PRO A 87 -20.60 2.59 2.06
C PRO A 87 -20.43 3.97 1.42
N ILE A 88 -19.83 4.03 0.23
CA ILE A 88 -19.67 5.28 -0.51
C ILE A 88 -20.72 5.26 -1.63
N GLN A 89 -21.76 6.09 -1.49
CA GLN A 89 -22.64 6.39 -2.60
C GLN A 89 -21.78 7.00 -3.71
N ALA A 90 -21.74 6.35 -4.88
CA ALA A 90 -21.09 6.90 -6.05
C ALA A 90 -21.73 8.27 -6.33
N ARG A 91 -20.96 9.35 -6.14
CA ARG A 91 -21.42 10.71 -6.43
C ARG A 91 -21.64 10.78 -7.94
N THR A 92 -22.88 10.63 -8.40
CA THR A 92 -23.24 10.67 -9.82
C THR A 92 -22.85 12.03 -10.37
N SER A 93 -21.85 12.05 -11.26
CA SER A 93 -21.30 13.28 -11.84
C SER A 93 -22.26 13.88 -12.87
N GLN A 94 -23.25 14.66 -12.42
CA GLN A 94 -23.94 15.64 -13.26
C GLN A 94 -23.19 16.99 -13.26
N THR A 95 -21.94 17.03 -13.72
CA THR A 95 -21.28 18.30 -14.13
C THR A 95 -20.10 18.03 -15.06
N GLN A 96 -20.35 17.54 -16.28
CA GLN A 96 -19.31 17.37 -17.31
C GLN A 96 -19.31 18.47 -18.40
N SER A 97 -20.09 19.54 -18.26
CA SER A 97 -20.27 20.53 -19.36
C SER A 97 -19.53 21.87 -19.21
N ALA A 98 -18.88 22.20 -18.09
CA ALA A 98 -18.43 23.60 -17.87
C ALA A 98 -16.92 23.85 -17.79
N LEU A 99 -16.02 22.85 -17.69
CA LEU A 99 -14.58 23.13 -17.46
C LEU A 99 -13.62 22.46 -18.45
N ARG A 100 -13.96 22.48 -19.75
CA ARG A 100 -13.04 22.18 -20.87
C ARG A 100 -12.48 23.46 -21.53
N ARG A 101 -12.29 24.54 -20.78
CA ARG A 101 -11.67 25.78 -21.26
C ARG A 101 -10.72 26.39 -20.22
N ARG A 102 -9.49 25.86 -20.15
CA ARG A 102 -8.24 26.53 -19.72
C ARG A 102 -7.11 25.48 -19.77
N HIS A 103 -6.69 25.05 -20.95
CA HIS A 103 -5.51 25.61 -21.64
C HIS A 103 -4.33 25.84 -20.68
N ARG A 104 -3.39 24.88 -20.66
CA ARG A 104 -2.13 24.93 -21.42
C ARG A 104 -1.16 25.99 -20.91
N ARG A 105 -0.36 25.64 -19.89
CA ARG A 105 0.98 26.17 -19.59
C ARG A 105 1.60 25.16 -18.60
N PHE A 106 2.88 24.79 -18.77
CA PHE A 106 3.60 23.74 -18.03
C PHE A 106 3.52 22.29 -18.55
N ALA A 107 3.55 22.09 -19.87
CA ALA A 107 3.89 20.81 -20.49
C ALA A 107 5.08 20.93 -21.48
N TRP A 108 5.96 21.93 -21.27
CA TRP A 108 6.94 22.37 -22.27
C TRP A 108 8.41 22.13 -21.89
N LEU A 109 8.74 21.35 -20.86
CA LEU A 109 10.12 21.26 -20.36
C LEU A 109 10.74 19.86 -20.32
N LEU A 110 10.07 18.79 -20.77
CA LEU A 110 10.60 17.43 -20.59
C LEU A 110 10.53 16.50 -21.82
N LYS A 111 10.28 17.01 -23.03
CA LYS A 111 10.28 16.12 -24.21
C LYS A 111 10.58 16.83 -25.54
N TRP A 112 11.86 17.13 -25.82
CA TRP A 112 12.33 17.19 -27.21
C TRP A 112 13.86 17.02 -27.36
N PRO A 113 14.35 15.85 -27.78
CA PRO A 113 15.63 15.69 -28.46
C PRO A 113 15.43 15.69 -29.98
N GLY A 114 16.35 16.35 -30.69
CA GLY A 114 16.16 16.86 -32.06
C GLY A 114 15.98 15.84 -33.18
N SER A 115 15.35 16.33 -34.25
CA SER A 115 15.57 15.91 -35.64
C SER A 115 14.95 16.97 -36.56
N PHE A 116 15.81 17.83 -37.13
CA PHE A 116 15.56 18.62 -38.35
C PHE A 116 15.42 17.66 -39.56
N PRO A 117 14.62 17.99 -40.59
CA PRO A 117 15.19 18.58 -41.82
C PRO A 117 14.29 19.72 -42.37
N SER A 118 14.86 20.88 -42.73
CA SER A 118 15.29 21.27 -44.09
C SER A 118 14.20 21.23 -45.18
N ASP A 119 13.75 22.43 -45.54
CA ASP A 119 13.69 22.97 -46.90
C ASP A 119 12.31 23.39 -47.45
N ALA A 120 12.39 24.41 -48.31
CA ALA A 120 11.44 24.84 -49.34
C ALA A 120 10.39 25.94 -49.03
N SER A 121 10.73 27.13 -49.57
CA SER A 121 9.91 28.04 -50.39
C SER A 121 8.91 28.97 -49.69
N ARG A 122 9.17 30.29 -49.65
CA ARG A 122 8.86 31.30 -50.70
C ARG A 122 7.38 31.34 -51.09
N ALA A 123 6.66 32.33 -50.60
CA ALA A 123 5.92 33.33 -51.39
C ALA A 123 5.48 34.47 -50.45
#